data_AF-A0A438JT18-F1
#
_entry.id   AF-A0A438JT18-F1
#
_cell.length_a   1.000
_cell.length_b   1.000
_cell.length_c   1.000
_cell.angle_alpha   90.00
_cell.angle_beta   90.00
_cell.angle_gamma   90.00
#
_symmetry.space_group_name_H-M   'P 1'
#
loop_
_entity.id
_entity.type
_entity.pdbx_description
1 polymer ?
#
loop_
_entity_poly.entity_id
_entity_poly.type
_entity_poly.pdbx_seq_one_letter_code
_entity_poly.pdbx_strand_id
1 'polypeptide(L)'
;MTGTTNGIRIKTWANSPDSSEATNMTFENIVMNNVTNPIIIDQAYCPFMSCASKAPSRVKLSDIYFKNIRGTSLSAVAVTLKCSRGPHARTFTSKMFT
;
A
#
# COMPACT_ATOMS: atom_id res chain seq x y z
N MET A 1 2.86 -16.06 5.25
CA MET A 1 2.66 -15.14 6.40
C MET A 1 1.40 -15.58 7.12
N THR A 2 1.44 -15.76 8.44
CA THR A 2 0.29 -16.28 9.20
C THR A 2 0.01 -15.40 10.42
N GLY A 3 -1.25 -15.01 10.64
CA GLY A 3 -1.69 -14.28 11.83
C GLY A 3 -1.12 -12.87 11.99
N THR A 4 -0.55 -12.29 10.93
CA THR A 4 0.07 -10.95 10.99
C THR A 4 -0.96 -9.84 10.80
N THR A 5 -0.70 -8.67 11.37
CA THR A 5 -1.56 -7.51 11.17
C THR A 5 -1.53 -7.00 9.73
N ASN A 6 -0.40 -7.11 9.04
CA ASN A 6 -0.26 -6.67 7.66
C ASN A 6 0.45 -7.74 6.82
N GLY A 7 0.08 -7.82 5.54
CA GLY A 7 0.84 -8.56 4.53
C GLY A 7 1.85 -7.62 3.88
N ILE A 8 1.55 -7.16 2.66
CA ILE A 8 2.34 -6.18 1.95
C ILE A 8 1.88 -4.77 2.36
N ARG A 9 2.81 -3.93 2.81
CA ARG A 9 2.50 -2.56 3.23
C ARG A 9 3.52 -1.56 2.67
N ILE A 10 3.04 -0.65 1.84
CA ILE A 10 3.81 0.48 1.32
C ILE A 10 3.27 1.75 1.98
N LYS A 11 4.17 2.54 2.59
CA LYS A 11 3.81 3.75 3.32
C LYS A 11 4.70 4.91 2.88
N THR A 12 4.11 6.06 2.61
CA THR A 12 4.85 7.31 2.38
C THR A 12 4.25 8.40 3.25
N TRP A 13 5.12 9.26 3.78
CA TRP A 13 4.69 10.33 4.68
C TRP A 13 3.78 11.31 3.95
N ALA A 14 2.65 11.67 4.57
CA ALA A 14 1.96 12.89 4.20
C ALA A 14 2.93 14.07 4.33
N ASN A 15 2.86 15.05 3.43
CA ASN A 15 3.76 16.21 3.43
C ASN A 15 5.25 15.84 3.39
N SER A 16 5.63 14.84 2.57
CA SER A 16 7.04 14.46 2.40
C SER A 16 7.91 15.68 2.01
N PRO A 17 9.10 15.86 2.59
CA PRO A 17 9.90 17.10 2.50
C PRO A 17 10.52 17.33 1.13
N ASP A 18 10.71 16.27 0.35
CA ASP A 18 11.22 16.33 -1.02
C ASP A 18 10.36 15.48 -1.96
N SER A 19 10.41 15.83 -3.24
CA SER A 19 9.89 15.00 -4.31
C SER A 19 10.85 13.82 -4.50
N SER A 20 10.32 12.61 -4.38
CA SER A 20 11.10 11.38 -4.57
C SER A 20 10.25 10.32 -5.27
N GLU A 21 10.90 9.24 -5.71
CA GLU A 21 10.22 8.14 -6.41
C GLU A 21 10.64 6.80 -5.80
N ALA A 22 9.65 5.91 -5.63
CA ALA A 22 9.87 4.49 -5.41
C ALA A 22 9.18 3.74 -6.54
N THR A 23 9.99 3.03 -7.34
CA THR A 23 9.55 2.36 -8.56
C THR A 23 10.08 0.94 -8.63
N ASN A 24 9.55 0.14 -9.56
CA ASN A 24 10.01 -1.21 -9.90
C ASN A 24 10.00 -2.18 -8.70
N MET A 25 8.87 -2.23 -7.99
CA MET A 25 8.67 -3.14 -6.87
C MET A 25 7.80 -4.32 -7.31
N THR A 26 8.29 -5.55 -7.11
CA THR A 26 7.51 -6.77 -7.37
C THR A 26 7.36 -7.58 -6.10
N PHE A 27 6.11 -7.87 -5.71
CA PHE A 27 5.77 -8.81 -4.66
C PHE A 27 5.18 -10.05 -5.33
N GLU A 28 5.81 -11.20 -5.14
CA GLU A 28 5.38 -12.43 -5.80
C GLU A 28 5.38 -13.66 -4.91
N ASN A 29 4.48 -14.60 -5.23
CA ASN A 29 4.42 -15.93 -4.60
C ASN A 29 4.23 -15.89 -3.07
N ILE A 30 3.46 -14.91 -2.58
CA ILE A 30 3.19 -14.73 -1.16
C ILE A 30 1.86 -15.41 -0.78
N VAL A 31 1.93 -16.35 0.17
CA VAL A 31 0.75 -16.96 0.79
C VAL A 31 0.46 -16.28 2.12
N MET A 32 -0.75 -15.75 2.29
CA MET A 32 -1.24 -15.08 3.48
C MET A 32 -2.30 -15.95 4.17
N ASN A 33 -2.18 -16.17 5.47
CA ASN A 33 -3.14 -16.93 6.25
C ASN A 33 -3.58 -16.11 7.45
N ASN A 34 -4.87 -15.79 7.53
CA ASN A 34 -5.46 -14.99 8.59
C ASN A 34 -4.71 -13.66 8.80
N VAL A 35 -4.38 -12.97 7.70
CA VAL A 35 -3.73 -11.65 7.75
C VAL A 35 -4.78 -10.56 7.83
N THR A 36 -4.69 -9.66 8.82
CA THR A 36 -5.71 -8.63 9.02
C THR A 36 -5.80 -7.67 7.85
N ASN A 37 -4.67 -7.13 7.39
CA ASN A 37 -4.63 -6.22 6.24
C ASN A 37 -3.66 -6.75 5.17
N PRO A 38 -4.14 -7.56 4.20
CA PRO A 38 -3.28 -8.25 3.24
C PRO A 38 -2.42 -7.31 2.41
N ILE A 39 -3.00 -6.29 1.78
CA ILE A 39 -2.26 -5.30 0.97
C ILE A 39 -2.71 -3.88 1.33
N ILE A 40 -1.76 -3.04 1.74
CA ILE A 40 -1.99 -1.61 2.01
C ILE A 40 -0.98 -0.76 1.23
N ILE A 41 -1.47 0.25 0.52
CA ILE A 41 -0.67 1.41 0.09
C ILE A 41 -1.25 2.65 0.77
N ASP A 42 -0.45 3.32 1.60
CA ASP A 42 -0.84 4.51 2.35
C ASP A 42 0.13 5.67 2.10
N GLN A 43 -0.28 6.60 1.23
CA GLN A 43 0.45 7.85 0.95
C GLN A 43 0.03 9.02 1.85
N ALA A 44 -0.75 8.73 2.90
CA ALA A 44 -1.08 9.69 3.95
C ALA A 44 -0.57 9.18 5.30
N TYR A 45 0.52 8.40 5.31
CA TYR A 45 1.03 7.80 6.53
C TYR A 45 1.52 8.87 7.50
N CYS A 46 1.12 8.71 8.75
CA CYS A 46 1.44 9.59 9.86
C CYS A 46 1.74 8.71 11.10
N PRO A 47 2.99 8.65 11.56
CA PRO A 47 3.34 7.86 12.75
C PRO A 47 3.12 8.60 14.07
N PHE A 48 2.87 9.91 14.04
CA PHE A 48 2.80 10.76 15.24
C PHE A 48 1.36 11.19 15.55
N MET A 49 1.06 11.48 16.81
CA MET A 49 -0.27 11.97 17.22
C MET A 49 -0.71 13.25 16.51
N SER A 50 0.24 14.07 16.05
CA SER A 50 -0.02 15.33 15.37
C SER A 50 0.67 15.39 14.00
N CYS A 51 0.06 14.77 12.99
CA CYS A 51 0.32 15.16 11.60
C CYS A 51 -0.85 16.02 11.13
N ALA A 52 -0.70 17.34 11.24
CA ALA A 52 -1.51 18.21 10.39
C ALA A 52 -1.08 17.91 8.96
N SER A 53 -1.88 17.14 8.22
CA SER A 53 -1.63 16.86 6.80
C SER A 53 -1.82 18.15 6.03
N LYS A 54 -0.77 18.98 5.98
CA LYS A 54 -0.77 20.27 5.30
C LYS A 54 -0.61 20.13 3.78
N ALA A 55 -0.09 18.99 3.31
CA ALA A 55 0.12 18.70 1.90
C ALA A 55 0.08 17.19 1.64
N PRO A 56 -0.23 16.75 0.39
CA PRO A 56 -0.12 15.35 -0.01
C PRO A 56 1.33 14.84 0.05
N SER A 57 1.52 13.53 0.05
CA SER A 57 2.83 12.93 -0.22
C SER A 57 3.32 13.33 -1.62
N ARG A 58 4.58 13.76 -1.69
CA ARG A 58 5.33 14.02 -2.94
C ARG A 58 6.18 12.82 -3.37
N VAL A 59 5.98 11.67 -2.74
CA VAL A 59 6.62 10.42 -3.16
C VAL A 59 5.79 9.81 -4.29
N LYS A 60 6.34 9.76 -5.50
CA LYS A 60 5.74 9.04 -6.61
C LYS A 60 5.93 7.54 -6.42
N LEU A 61 4.83 6.80 -6.51
CA LEU A 61 4.83 5.35 -6.55
C LEU A 61 4.48 4.92 -7.97
N SER A 62 5.34 4.11 -8.59
CA SER A 62 5.17 3.64 -9.97
C SER A 62 5.64 2.19 -10.11
N ASP A 63 5.15 1.48 -11.12
CA ASP A 63 5.61 0.13 -11.48
C ASP A 63 5.66 -0.87 -10.30
N ILE A 64 4.53 -0.96 -9.59
CA ILE A 64 4.33 -1.87 -8.46
C ILE A 64 3.48 -3.06 -8.91
N TYR A 65 4.05 -4.26 -8.81
CA TYR A 65 3.42 -5.50 -9.25
C TYR A 65 3.12 -6.41 -8.07
N PHE A 66 1.87 -6.88 -7.99
CA PHE A 66 1.43 -7.92 -7.07
C PHE A 66 1.13 -9.17 -7.89
N LYS A 67 1.96 -10.21 -7.77
CA LYS A 67 1.86 -11.42 -8.57
C LYS A 67 1.59 -12.62 -7.68
N ASN A 68 0.54 -13.37 -7.99
CA ASN A 68 0.31 -14.68 -7.36
C ASN A 68 0.27 -14.60 -5.81
N ILE A 69 -0.42 -13.60 -5.29
CA ILE A 69 -0.69 -13.44 -3.85
C ILE A 69 -1.97 -14.21 -3.53
N ARG A 70 -1.93 -15.10 -2.54
CA ARG A 70 -3.04 -16.04 -2.25
C ARG A 70 -3.31 -16.17 -0.75
N GLY A 71 -4.50 -16.69 -0.42
CA GLY A 71 -4.86 -17.14 0.93
C GLY A 71 -5.95 -16.30 1.58
N THR A 72 -5.94 -16.16 2.92
CA THR A 72 -7.09 -15.66 3.70
C THR A 72 -6.81 -14.35 4.45
N SER A 73 -7.85 -13.52 4.57
CA SER A 73 -7.83 -12.29 5.37
C SER A 73 -8.79 -12.38 6.56
N LEU A 74 -8.43 -11.70 7.65
CA LEU A 74 -9.35 -11.49 8.78
C LEU A 74 -10.24 -10.25 8.61
N SER A 75 -9.93 -9.35 7.67
CA SER A 75 -10.80 -8.22 7.36
C SER A 75 -11.56 -8.46 6.07
N ALA A 76 -12.69 -7.76 5.92
CA ALA A 76 -13.48 -7.81 4.68
C ALA A 76 -12.76 -7.17 3.48
N VAL A 77 -11.78 -6.29 3.73
CA VAL A 77 -11.06 -5.54 2.70
C VAL A 77 -9.64 -6.06 2.57
N ALA A 78 -9.39 -6.89 1.55
CA ALA A 78 -8.07 -7.47 1.31
C ALA A 78 -7.05 -6.45 0.77
N VAL A 79 -7.50 -5.43 0.02
CA VAL A 79 -6.64 -4.44 -0.63
C VAL A 79 -7.14 -3.03 -0.34
N THR A 80 -6.30 -2.22 0.30
CA THR A 80 -6.57 -0.80 0.58
C THR A 80 -5.53 0.09 -0.12
N LEU A 81 -6.01 1.04 -0.91
CA LEU A 81 -5.17 1.94 -1.70
C LEU A 81 -5.54 3.39 -1.38
N LYS A 82 -4.74 4.02 -0.53
CA LYS A 82 -4.88 5.41 -0.10
C LYS A 82 -3.75 6.23 -0.72
N CYS A 83 -3.86 6.46 -2.02
CA CYS A 83 -2.86 7.22 -2.78
C CYS A 83 -3.13 8.74 -2.72
N SER A 84 -2.08 9.55 -2.81
CA SER A 84 -2.19 11.00 -2.91
C SER A 84 -2.76 11.40 -4.27
N ARG A 85 -3.52 12.50 -4.31
CA ARG A 85 -4.03 13.05 -5.57
C ARG A 85 -2.88 13.71 -6.34
N GLY A 86 -2.62 13.25 -7.56
CA GLY A 86 -1.64 13.82 -8.48
C GLY A 86 -1.82 13.27 -9.90
N PRO A 87 -1.19 13.87 -10.92
CA PRO A 87 -1.36 13.51 -12.35
C PRO A 87 -0.90 12.08 -12.71
N HIS A 88 -0.42 11.31 -11.74
CA HIS A 88 0.10 9.95 -11.89
C HIS A 88 -0.60 8.90 -11.03
N ALA A 89 -1.80 9.19 -10.50
CA ALA A 89 -2.63 8.16 -9.86
C ALA A 89 -3.17 7.20 -10.93
N ARG A 90 -2.33 6.24 -11.36
CA ARG A 90 -2.76 5.18 -12.27
C ARG A 90 -3.46 4.07 -11.49
N THR A 91 -4.57 3.62 -12.06
CA THR A 91 -5.43 2.54 -11.61
C THR A 91 -4.63 1.30 -11.21
N PHE A 92 -4.69 0.92 -9.94
CA PHE A 92 -4.20 -0.38 -9.48
C PHE A 92 -5.20 -1.44 -9.94
N THR A 93 -4.75 -2.34 -10.82
CA THR A 93 -5.56 -3.50 -11.22
C THR A 93 -5.27 -4.62 -10.24
N SER A 94 -6.17 -4.87 -9.29
CA SER A 94 -6.16 -6.12 -8.53
C SER A 94 -6.92 -7.19 -9.31
N LYS A 95 -6.23 -8.23 -9.79
CA LYS A 95 -6.90 -9.50 -10.06
C LYS A 95 -7.21 -10.11 -8.71
N MET A 96 -8.51 -10.23 -8.43
CA MET A 96 -9.08 -10.68 -7.17
C MET A 96 -8.45 -12.01 -6.71
N PHE A 97 -8.20 -12.12 -5.41
CA PHE A 97 -7.80 -13.35 -4.74
C PHE A 97 -8.86 -14.43 -5.01
N THR A 98 -8.46 -15.55 -5.62
CA THR A 98 -9.14 -16.85 -5.48
C THR A 98 -8.36 -17.69 -4.49
#